data_AF-A0A9X4D6R4-F1
#
_entry.id   AF-A0A9X4D6R4-F1
#
_cell.length_a   1.000
_cell.length_b   1.000
_cell.length_c   1.000
_cell.angle_alpha   90.00
_cell.angle_beta   90.00
_cell.angle_gamma   90.00
#
_symmetry.space_group_name_H-M   'P 1'
#
loop_
_entity.id
_entity.type
_entity.pdbx_description
1 polymer ?
#
loop_
_entity_poly.entity_id
_entity_poly.type
_entity_poly.pdbx_seq_one_letter_code
_entity_poly.pdbx_strand_id
1 'polypeptide(L)'
;MNIIATMALRRALGRRNSVQSRAAARVSAAEAKTPKALSQPVSITGPINRYMFLQGREWAIDMVASLRAAPVELVIERLTGAAAGRPGSYAAGIDSVVDELKGADATGQAEKENLTRQAGRKV
;
A
#
# COMPACT_ATOMS: atom_id res chain seq x y z
N MET A 1 -32.79 43.23 14.06
CA MET A 1 -31.50 42.58 13.76
C MET A 1 -30.80 42.25 15.08
N ASN A 2 -30.63 40.97 15.40
CA ASN A 2 -30.19 40.50 16.72
C ASN A 2 -28.67 40.64 16.90
N ILE A 3 -28.27 41.76 17.53
CA ILE A 3 -26.87 42.11 17.85
C ILE A 3 -26.17 41.00 18.66
N ILE A 4 -26.92 40.28 19.49
CA ILE A 4 -26.41 39.17 20.31
C ILE A 4 -25.93 38.00 19.42
N ALA A 5 -26.65 37.71 18.33
CA ALA A 5 -26.30 36.62 17.41
C ALA A 5 -25.01 36.95 16.64
N THR A 6 -24.84 38.20 16.23
CA THR A 6 -23.63 38.67 15.53
C THR A 6 -22.40 38.65 16.44
N MET A 7 -22.54 39.00 17.71
CA MET A 7 -21.45 38.92 18.69
C MET A 7 -21.05 37.46 19.00
N ALA A 8 -22.02 36.56 19.12
CA ALA A 8 -21.78 35.14 19.34
C ALA A 8 -21.00 34.49 18.17
N LEU A 9 -21.40 34.80 16.94
CA LEU A 9 -20.73 34.28 15.73
C LEU A 9 -19.30 34.79 15.61
N ARG A 10 -19.06 36.08 15.86
CA ARG A 10 -17.72 36.69 15.80
C ARG A 10 -16.77 36.09 16.86
N ARG A 11 -17.29 35.77 18.05
CA ARG A 11 -16.51 35.09 19.11
C ARG A 11 -16.19 33.64 18.77
N ALA A 12 -17.07 32.93 18.07
CA ALA A 12 -16.85 31.56 17.64
C ALA A 12 -15.77 31.45 16.53
N LEU A 13 -15.76 32.39 15.58
CA LEU A 13 -14.77 32.41 14.50
C LEU A 13 -13.35 32.74 14.99
N GLY A 14 -13.21 33.63 15.98
CA GLY A 14 -11.91 34.00 16.55
C GLY A 14 -11.15 32.84 17.22
N ARG A 15 -11.84 31.77 17.69
CA ARG A 15 -11.18 30.61 18.30
C ARG A 15 -10.64 29.57 17.30
N ARG A 16 -11.10 29.59 16.05
CA ARG A 16 -10.65 28.61 15.03
C ARG A 16 -9.21 28.85 14.59
N ASN A 17 -8.71 30.09 14.67
CA ASN A 17 -7.35 30.46 14.28
C ASN A 17 -6.40 30.67 15.48
N SER A 18 -6.83 30.30 16.70
CA SER A 18 -5.99 30.38 17.90
C SER A 18 -4.93 29.28 17.88
N VAL A 19 -3.66 29.67 18.04
CA VAL A 19 -2.50 28.76 18.14
C VAL A 19 -2.64 27.78 19.32
N GLN A 20 -3.42 28.13 20.35
CA GLN A 20 -3.72 27.24 21.49
C GLN A 20 -4.60 26.04 21.09
N SER A 21 -5.50 26.19 20.11
CA SER A 21 -6.29 25.06 19.57
C SER A 21 -5.40 24.07 18.81
N ARG A 22 -4.27 24.52 18.27
CA ARG A 22 -3.28 23.65 17.61
C ARG A 22 -2.43 22.88 18.61
N ALA A 23 -2.14 23.46 19.78
CA ALA A 23 -1.39 22.80 20.84
C ALA A 23 -2.21 21.68 21.51
N ALA A 24 -3.54 21.85 21.63
CA ALA A 24 -4.43 20.80 22.15
C ALA A 24 -4.72 19.67 21.14
N ALA A 25 -4.34 19.81 19.86
CA ALA A 25 -4.37 18.71 18.90
C ALA A 25 -3.15 17.78 19.02
N ARG A 26 -2.18 18.10 19.90
CA ARG A 26 -1.11 17.18 20.30
C ARG A 26 -1.56 16.32 21.48
N VAL A 27 -2.69 15.64 21.31
CA VAL A 27 -3.06 14.52 22.20
C VAL A 27 -2.27 13.30 21.73
N SER A 28 -1.23 13.02 22.50
CA SER A 28 -0.63 11.70 22.74
C SER A 28 -0.56 10.74 21.55
N ALA A 29 0.64 10.69 20.96
CA ALA A 29 1.18 9.46 20.41
C ALA A 29 1.29 8.42 21.54
N ALA A 30 0.19 7.74 21.82
CA ALA A 30 0.15 6.56 22.65
C ALA A 30 -0.79 5.57 21.97
N GLU A 31 -0.19 4.45 21.58
CA GLU A 31 -0.88 3.23 21.17
C GLU A 31 -1.44 3.20 19.75
N ALA A 32 -0.55 3.38 18.78
CA ALA A 32 -0.62 2.60 17.55
C ALA A 32 -0.38 1.12 17.90
N LYS A 33 -1.38 0.46 18.52
CA LYS A 33 -1.56 -0.97 18.35
C LYS A 33 -1.83 -1.13 16.86
N THR A 34 -0.80 -1.49 16.11
CA THR A 34 -0.98 -2.14 14.81
C THR A 34 -2.06 -3.19 15.01
N PRO A 35 -3.27 -3.06 14.43
CA PRO A 35 -4.13 -4.21 14.38
C PRO A 35 -3.34 -5.20 13.54
N LYS A 36 -2.74 -6.19 14.21
CA LYS A 36 -2.20 -7.39 13.60
C LYS A 36 -3.29 -7.82 12.64
N ALA A 37 -3.05 -7.63 11.35
CA ALA A 37 -3.99 -7.98 10.32
C ALA A 37 -4.35 -9.44 10.62
N LEU A 38 -5.59 -9.65 11.04
CA LEU A 38 -6.11 -10.99 11.14
C LEU A 38 -6.00 -11.49 9.72
N SER A 39 -5.04 -12.39 9.48
CA SER A 39 -4.79 -13.10 8.23
C SER A 39 -5.96 -14.04 7.96
N GLN A 40 -7.19 -13.52 7.99
CA GLN A 40 -8.32 -14.22 7.45
C GLN A 40 -8.09 -14.27 5.95
N PRO A 41 -8.21 -15.44 5.32
CA PRO A 41 -8.12 -15.55 3.89
C PRO A 41 -9.17 -14.61 3.30
N VAL A 42 -8.71 -13.58 2.57
CA VAL A 42 -9.59 -12.63 1.92
C VAL A 42 -10.43 -13.44 0.94
N SER A 43 -11.68 -13.69 1.31
CA SER A 43 -12.62 -14.41 0.47
C SER A 43 -13.04 -13.47 -0.64
N ILE A 44 -12.42 -13.61 -1.81
CA ILE A 44 -12.79 -12.89 -3.04
C ILE A 44 -14.10 -13.52 -3.56
N THR A 45 -15.17 -13.42 -2.77
CA THR A 45 -16.49 -13.94 -3.09
C THR A 45 -17.42 -12.77 -3.42
N GLY A 46 -18.16 -12.89 -4.51
CA GLY A 46 -19.08 -11.88 -5.01
C GLY A 46 -18.49 -10.95 -6.08
N PRO A 47 -19.37 -10.29 -6.87
CA PRO A 47 -18.96 -9.53 -8.06
C PRO A 47 -18.09 -8.32 -7.73
N ILE A 48 -18.38 -7.60 -6.64
CA ILE A 48 -17.62 -6.40 -6.24
C ILE A 48 -16.20 -6.77 -5.82
N ASN A 49 -16.04 -7.83 -5.02
CA ASN A 49 -14.71 -8.28 -4.59
C ASN A 49 -13.88 -8.79 -5.77
N ARG A 50 -14.51 -9.47 -6.73
CA ARG A 50 -13.83 -9.91 -7.96
C ARG A 50 -13.35 -8.71 -8.80
N TYR A 51 -14.19 -7.69 -8.94
CA TYR A 51 -13.81 -6.47 -9.65
C TYR A 51 -12.64 -5.76 -8.95
N MET A 52 -12.71 -5.57 -7.62
CA MET A 52 -11.63 -4.97 -6.84
C MET A 52 -10.31 -5.73 -6.96
N PHE A 53 -10.36 -7.07 -6.97
CA PHE A 53 -9.19 -7.91 -7.20
C PHE A 53 -8.56 -7.65 -8.57
N LEU A 54 -9.37 -7.65 -9.63
CA LEU A 54 -8.87 -7.41 -10.99
C LEU A 54 -8.28 -6.01 -11.13
N GLN A 55 -8.92 -5.00 -10.54
CA GLN A 55 -8.43 -3.63 -10.55
C GLN A 55 -7.09 -3.49 -9.80
N GLY A 56 -6.95 -4.13 -8.65
CA GLY A 56 -5.69 -4.15 -7.90
C GLY A 56 -4.57 -4.82 -8.68
N ARG A 57 -4.88 -5.91 -9.37
CA ARG A 57 -3.93 -6.64 -10.23
C ARG A 57 -3.51 -5.83 -11.45
N GLU A 58 -4.46 -5.22 -12.17
CA GLU A 58 -4.19 -4.37 -13.33
C GLU A 58 -3.28 -3.19 -12.96
N TRP A 59 -3.62 -2.49 -11.88
CA TRP A 59 -2.80 -1.41 -11.37
C TRP A 59 -1.38 -1.86 -11.00
N ALA A 60 -1.23 -3.03 -10.37
CA ALA A 60 0.08 -3.57 -10.03
C ALA A 60 0.90 -3.91 -11.28
N ILE A 61 0.29 -4.45 -12.33
CA ILE A 61 0.94 -4.73 -13.62
C ILE A 61 1.44 -3.42 -14.25
N ASP A 62 0.62 -2.38 -14.26
CA ASP A 62 1.01 -1.06 -14.78
C ASP A 62 2.19 -0.46 -14.00
N MET A 63 2.18 -0.61 -12.67
CA MET A 63 3.28 -0.17 -11.81
C MET A 63 4.57 -0.92 -12.14
N VAL A 64 4.53 -2.26 -12.26
CA VAL A 64 5.68 -3.08 -12.67
C VAL A 64 6.18 -2.65 -14.05
N ALA A 65 5.26 -2.41 -14.99
CA ALA A 65 5.61 -1.96 -16.33
C ALA A 65 6.28 -0.58 -16.34
N SER A 66 5.90 0.31 -15.42
CA SER A 66 6.53 1.63 -15.25
C SER A 66 7.93 1.56 -14.61
N LEU A 67 8.21 0.48 -13.86
CA LEU A 67 9.45 0.28 -13.11
C LEU A 67 10.35 -0.81 -13.69
N ARG A 68 10.22 -1.15 -14.99
CA ARG A 68 10.98 -2.23 -15.66
C ARG A 68 12.51 -2.16 -15.51
N ALA A 69 13.06 -0.98 -15.26
CA ALA A 69 14.50 -0.78 -15.07
C ALA A 69 14.94 -0.87 -13.59
N ALA A 70 13.99 -0.98 -12.66
CA ALA A 70 14.26 -1.07 -11.23
C ALA A 70 14.52 -2.51 -10.79
N PRO A 71 15.31 -2.72 -9.71
CA PRO A 71 15.47 -4.04 -9.12
C PRO A 71 14.13 -4.55 -8.58
N VAL A 72 13.90 -5.86 -8.70
CA VAL A 72 12.59 -6.46 -8.39
C VAL A 72 12.26 -6.36 -6.90
N GLU A 73 13.26 -6.39 -6.02
CA GLU A 73 13.08 -6.21 -4.58
C GLU A 73 12.46 -4.84 -4.25
N LEU A 74 12.90 -3.79 -4.96
CA LEU A 74 12.35 -2.44 -4.79
C LEU A 74 10.91 -2.36 -5.31
N VAL A 75 10.61 -3.08 -6.40
CA VAL A 75 9.24 -3.14 -6.95
C VAL A 75 8.31 -3.85 -5.96
N ILE A 76 8.76 -4.96 -5.36
CA ILE A 76 8.02 -5.70 -4.33
C ILE A 76 7.77 -4.82 -3.10
N GLU A 77 8.76 -4.08 -2.61
CA GLU A 77 8.61 -3.17 -1.47
C GLU A 77 7.57 -2.08 -1.77
N ARG A 78 7.60 -1.51 -2.99
CA ARG A 78 6.63 -0.49 -3.41
C ARG A 78 5.21 -1.03 -3.53
N LEU A 79 5.05 -2.24 -4.08
CA LEU A 79 3.74 -2.89 -4.21
C LEU A 79 3.15 -3.22 -2.83
N THR A 80 3.96 -3.78 -1.93
CA THR A 80 3.51 -4.10 -0.56
C THR A 80 3.18 -2.83 0.23
N GLY A 81 3.97 -1.76 0.08
CA GLY A 81 3.65 -0.45 0.64
C GLY A 81 2.36 0.16 0.09
N ALA A 82 2.07 -0.02 -1.20
CA ALA A 82 0.85 0.49 -1.83
C ALA A 82 -0.42 -0.32 -1.51
N ALA A 83 -0.26 -1.59 -1.14
CA ALA A 83 -1.34 -2.44 -0.65
C ALA A 83 -1.77 -2.07 0.78
N ALA A 84 -0.90 -1.42 1.56
CA ALA A 84 -1.22 -1.00 2.93
C ALA A 84 -2.40 -0.02 2.97
N GLY A 85 -3.42 -0.37 3.76
CA GLY A 85 -4.63 0.44 3.91
C GLY A 85 -5.64 0.33 2.76
N ARG A 86 -5.41 -0.57 1.79
CA ARG A 86 -6.38 -0.87 0.72
C ARG A 86 -7.41 -1.92 1.18
N PRO A 87 -8.58 -1.98 0.53
CA PRO A 87 -9.53 -3.07 0.73
C PRO A 87 -8.86 -4.43 0.49
N GLY A 88 -9.17 -5.44 1.30
CA GLY A 88 -8.49 -6.74 1.25
C GLY A 88 -8.52 -7.40 -0.13
N SER A 89 -9.62 -7.30 -0.87
CA SER A 89 -9.75 -7.85 -2.23
C SER A 89 -8.85 -7.15 -3.24
N TYR A 90 -8.67 -5.83 -3.11
CA TYR A 90 -7.74 -5.05 -3.94
C TYR A 90 -6.29 -5.35 -3.59
N ALA A 91 -5.97 -5.41 -2.29
CA ALA A 91 -4.65 -5.81 -1.79
C ALA A 91 -4.27 -7.22 -2.27
N ALA A 92 -5.20 -8.18 -2.22
CA ALA A 92 -4.99 -9.53 -2.75
C ALA A 92 -4.70 -9.54 -4.27
N GLY A 93 -5.27 -8.59 -5.03
CA GLY A 93 -4.93 -8.38 -6.43
C GLY A 93 -3.48 -7.95 -6.63
N ILE A 94 -3.00 -7.02 -5.81
CA ILE A 94 -1.60 -6.58 -5.80
C ILE A 94 -0.68 -7.73 -5.37
N ASP A 95 -1.02 -8.42 -4.28
CA ASP A 95 -0.23 -9.52 -3.72
C ASP A 95 -0.07 -10.66 -4.74
N SER A 96 -1.09 -10.93 -5.57
CA SER A 96 -0.98 -11.92 -6.65
C SER A 96 0.16 -11.63 -7.63
N VAL A 97 0.41 -10.35 -7.95
CA VAL A 97 1.53 -9.93 -8.81
C VAL A 97 2.86 -10.02 -8.07
N VAL A 98 2.87 -9.71 -6.77
CA VAL A 98 4.07 -9.85 -5.93
C VAL A 98 4.52 -11.32 -5.90
N ASP A 99 3.59 -12.26 -5.79
CA ASP A 99 3.91 -13.69 -5.81
C ASP A 99 4.43 -14.15 -7.18
N GLU A 100 3.85 -13.66 -8.27
CA GLU A 100 4.34 -13.91 -9.64
C GLU A 100 5.79 -13.38 -9.83
N LEU A 101 6.09 -12.18 -9.34
CA LEU A 101 7.44 -11.58 -9.41
C LEU A 101 8.48 -12.40 -8.65
N LYS A 102 8.16 -12.83 -7.42
CA LYS A 102 9.05 -13.68 -6.62
C LYS A 102 9.33 -15.02 -7.29
N GLY A 103 8.32 -15.62 -7.94
CA GLY A 103 8.49 -16.86 -8.71
C GLY A 103 9.36 -16.68 -9.95
N ALA A 104 9.22 -15.57 -10.66
CA ALA A 104 10.03 -15.24 -11.83
C ALA A 104 11.50 -15.03 -11.47
N ASP A 105 11.80 -14.30 -10.38
CA ASP A 105 13.17 -14.09 -9.90
C ASP A 105 13.87 -15.38 -9.51
N ALA A 106 13.18 -16.26 -8.77
CA ALA A 106 13.73 -17.54 -8.37
C ALA A 106 14.12 -18.41 -9.58
N THR A 107 13.32 -18.37 -10.64
CA THR A 107 13.58 -19.10 -11.89
C THR A 107 14.75 -18.49 -12.66
N GLY A 108 14.80 -17.15 -12.75
CA GLY A 108 15.89 -16.43 -13.42
C GLY A 108 17.26 -16.58 -12.75
N GLN A 109 17.30 -16.78 -11.43
CA GLN A 109 18.55 -17.09 -10.71
C GLN A 109 19.02 -18.52 -10.97
N ALA A 110 18.11 -19.49 -11.02
CA ALA A 110 18.43 -20.89 -11.31
C ALA A 110 19.05 -21.06 -12.71
N GLU A 111 18.54 -20.35 -13.72
CA GLU A 111 19.12 -20.39 -15.07
C GLU A 111 20.53 -19.79 -15.14
N LYS A 112 20.77 -18.67 -14.46
CA LYS A 112 22.10 -18.04 -14.40
C LYS A 112 23.13 -18.93 -13.71
N GLU A 113 22.75 -19.65 -12.65
CA GLU A 113 23.63 -20.58 -11.97
C GLU A 113 23.97 -21.81 -12.82
N ASN A 114 23.02 -22.31 -13.62
CA ASN A 114 23.28 -23.43 -14.53
C ASN A 114 24.25 -23.05 -15.66
N LEU A 115 24.18 -21.81 -16.17
CA LEU A 115 25.09 -21.30 -17.20
C LEU A 115 26.52 -21.13 -16.68
N THR A 116 26.70 -20.63 -15.46
CA THR A 116 28.04 -20.46 -14.87
C THR A 116 28.72 -21.80 -14.59
N ARG A 117 27.96 -22.82 -14.18
CA ARG A 117 28.48 -24.19 -13.98
C ARG A 117 28.92 -24.85 -15.30
N GLN A 118 28.24 -24.57 -16.42
CA GLN A 118 28.66 -25.08 -17.74
C GLN A 118 29.90 -24.37 -18.30
N ALA A 119 30.04 -23.06 -18.07
CA ALA A 119 31.20 -22.29 -18.54
C ALA A 119 32.53 -22.72 -17.88
N GLY A 120 32.49 -23.26 -16.65
CA GLY A 120 33.67 -23.80 -15.96
C GLY A 120 34.08 -25.21 -16.39
N ARG A 121 33.33 -25.87 -17.30
CA ARG A 121 33.58 -27.25 -17.76
C ARG A 121 34.04 -27.26 -19.23
N LYS A 122 35.11 -26.53 -19.54
CA LYS A 122 35.92 -26.80 -20.74
C LYS A 122 37.23 -27.45 -20.29
N VAL A 123 37.34 -28.74 -20.60
CA VAL A 123 38.57 -29.55 -20.57
C VAL A 123 39.27 -29.38 -21.91
#